data_AF-G9YTL0-F1
#
_entry.id   AF-G9YTL0-F1
#
_cell.length_a   1.000
_cell.length_b   1.000
_cell.length_c   1.000
_cell.angle_alpha   90.00
_cell.angle_beta   90.00
_cell.angle_gamma   90.00
#
_symmetry.space_group_name_H-M   'P 1'
#
loop_
_entity.id
_entity.type
_entity.pdbx_description
1 polymer ?
#
loop_
_entity_poly.entity_id
_entity_poly.type
_entity_poly.pdbx_seq_one_letter_code
_entity_poly.pdbx_strand_id
1 'polypeptide(L)'
;MMMSVPGFQKRGGGMMILSRFCYKPEDVDCRYCLHYRRRSCQVRTCPYIAERLKSGAIEYLDLILEYFGHIPHAGLHKRIQAVEHWSGPDQAVLHTVSVHLRSRFADRVWDDAPPGYLAALYLLASKERLWQPALPALSHDSIDFSRIVSKPHGFAIQDYPIFYSARRLYDLKSPMEAEDLAHPKLVSDLDFHNIIYATMIARYGKAVMDASKEAPEWAMC
;
A
#
# COMPACT_ATOMS: atom_id res chain seq x y z
N MET A 1 38.22 18.03 -32.91
CA MET A 1 37.51 19.08 -32.13
C MET A 1 36.48 19.72 -33.05
N MET A 2 35.18 19.62 -32.75
CA MET A 2 34.14 20.32 -33.52
C MET A 2 33.85 21.67 -32.85
N MET A 3 34.06 22.76 -33.58
CA MET A 3 33.73 24.10 -33.13
C MET A 3 32.25 24.39 -33.40
N SER A 4 31.53 24.89 -32.39
CA SER A 4 30.15 25.35 -32.51
C SER A 4 30.06 26.59 -33.40
N VAL A 5 29.03 26.65 -34.26
CA VAL A 5 28.83 27.74 -35.23
C VAL A 5 28.62 29.09 -34.52
N PRO A 6 29.32 30.17 -34.93
CA PRO A 6 29.15 31.50 -34.34
C PRO A 6 27.70 31.99 -34.50
N GLY A 7 27.07 32.36 -33.39
CA GLY A 7 25.68 32.87 -33.36
C GLY A 7 24.59 31.85 -33.05
N PHE A 8 24.94 30.58 -32.80
CA PHE A 8 23.95 29.59 -32.38
C PHE A 8 23.46 29.88 -30.94
N GLN A 9 22.29 30.51 -30.81
CA GLN A 9 21.61 30.59 -29.53
C GLN A 9 21.04 29.21 -29.19
N LYS A 10 21.43 28.66 -28.04
CA LYS A 10 20.80 27.46 -27.50
C LYS A 10 19.30 27.75 -27.38
N ARG A 11 18.44 26.93 -28.01
CA ARG A 11 17.00 26.98 -27.73
C ARG A 11 16.85 26.88 -26.21
N GLY A 12 16.24 27.91 -25.60
CA GLY A 12 15.86 27.86 -24.20
C GLY A 12 15.10 26.56 -23.97
N GLY A 13 15.49 25.81 -22.95
CA GLY A 13 14.86 24.53 -22.63
C GLY A 13 13.35 24.71 -22.61
N GLY A 14 12.64 23.94 -23.44
CA GLY A 14 11.19 24.02 -23.51
C GLY A 14 10.62 23.84 -22.11
N MET A 15 9.76 24.77 -21.68
CA MET A 15 9.05 24.66 -20.42
C MET A 15 8.12 23.44 -20.53
N MET A 16 8.46 22.33 -19.87
CA MET A 16 7.54 21.21 -19.74
C MET A 16 6.37 21.66 -18.88
N ILE A 17 5.23 21.96 -19.51
CA ILE A 17 3.96 22.04 -18.80
C ILE A 17 3.62 20.59 -18.43
N LEU A 18 4.00 20.18 -17.22
CA LEU A 18 3.47 18.95 -16.63
C LEU A 18 1.95 19.14 -16.54
N SER A 19 1.21 18.46 -17.41
CA SER A 19 -0.24 18.48 -17.41
C SER A 19 -0.73 18.13 -16.00
N ARG A 20 -1.35 19.11 -15.32
CA ARG A 20 -1.96 18.97 -13.98
C ARG A 20 -3.31 18.27 -14.08
N PHE A 21 -3.38 17.22 -14.89
CA PHE A 21 -4.62 16.51 -15.10
C PHE A 21 -4.96 15.72 -13.83
N CYS A 22 -6.05 16.12 -13.18
CA CYS A 22 -6.63 15.41 -12.05
C CYS A 22 -7.97 14.83 -12.51
N TYR A 23 -8.17 13.53 -12.31
CA TYR A 23 -9.48 12.93 -12.53
C TYR A 23 -10.48 13.53 -11.54
N LYS A 24 -11.65 13.93 -12.03
CA LYS A 24 -12.80 14.19 -11.17
C LYS A 24 -13.47 12.86 -10.80
N PRO A 25 -14.27 12.80 -9.73
CA PRO A 25 -15.02 11.60 -9.39
C PRO A 25 -15.83 11.03 -10.56
N GLU A 26 -16.42 11.91 -11.37
CA GLU A 26 -17.26 11.53 -12.51
C GLU A 26 -16.48 10.85 -13.63
N ASP A 27 -15.20 11.23 -13.82
CA ASP A 27 -14.34 10.69 -14.88
C ASP A 27 -13.96 9.22 -14.63
N VAL A 28 -14.02 8.79 -13.38
CA VAL A 28 -13.62 7.43 -12.93
C VAL A 28 -14.76 6.69 -12.22
N ASP A 29 -15.99 7.14 -12.43
CA ASP A 29 -17.18 6.44 -11.95
C ASP A 29 -17.29 5.07 -12.64
N CYS A 30 -17.26 4.02 -11.83
CA CYS A 30 -17.28 2.65 -12.30
C CYS A 30 -18.56 2.32 -13.09
N ARG A 31 -19.67 3.03 -12.89
CA ARG A 31 -20.92 2.83 -13.64
C ARG A 31 -20.77 3.04 -15.15
N TYR A 32 -19.81 3.86 -15.56
CA TYR A 32 -19.51 4.13 -16.96
C TYR A 32 -18.35 3.29 -17.51
N CYS A 33 -17.76 2.40 -16.71
CA CYS A 33 -16.66 1.56 -17.17
C CYS A 33 -17.15 0.45 -18.11
N LEU A 34 -16.30 0.03 -19.06
CA LEU A 34 -16.58 -1.05 -20.03
C LEU A 34 -16.91 -2.40 -19.37
N HIS A 35 -16.49 -2.58 -18.11
CA HIS A 35 -16.69 -3.79 -17.34
C HIS A 35 -17.91 -3.74 -16.41
N TYR A 36 -18.66 -2.64 -16.38
CA TYR A 36 -19.86 -2.52 -15.57
C TYR A 36 -21.05 -3.17 -16.27
N ARG A 37 -21.55 -4.27 -15.70
CA ARG A 37 -22.69 -5.03 -16.24
C ARG A 37 -23.50 -5.58 -15.08
N ARG A 38 -24.81 -5.80 -15.29
CA ARG A 38 -25.69 -6.38 -14.25
C ARG A 38 -25.62 -5.66 -12.88
N ARG A 39 -25.48 -4.32 -12.91
CA ARG A 39 -25.38 -3.45 -11.73
C ARG A 39 -24.09 -3.61 -10.88
N SER A 40 -23.03 -4.21 -11.42
CA SER A 40 -21.73 -4.27 -10.74
C SER A 40 -20.54 -4.34 -11.70
N CYS A 41 -19.35 -3.98 -11.20
CA CYS A 41 -18.11 -4.19 -11.93
C CYS A 41 -17.80 -5.69 -12.01
N GLN A 42 -17.50 -6.18 -13.21
CA GLN A 42 -17.14 -7.60 -13.41
C GLN A 42 -15.65 -7.89 -13.16
N VAL A 43 -14.82 -6.86 -13.02
CA VAL A 43 -13.38 -7.02 -12.74
C VAL A 43 -13.19 -7.19 -11.24
N ARG A 44 -12.46 -8.24 -10.84
CA ARG A 44 -12.17 -8.56 -9.43
C ARG A 44 -11.32 -7.50 -8.73
N THR A 45 -10.32 -6.96 -9.44
CA THR A 45 -9.45 -5.89 -8.95
C THR A 45 -9.44 -4.76 -9.98
N CYS A 46 -10.09 -3.64 -9.67
CA CYS A 46 -10.23 -2.53 -10.60
C CYS A 46 -8.84 -1.96 -10.95
N PRO A 47 -8.47 -1.82 -12.25
CA PRO A 47 -7.18 -1.25 -12.63
C PRO A 47 -7.10 0.26 -12.33
N TYR A 48 -8.25 0.94 -12.19
CA TYR A 48 -8.34 2.39 -11.94
C TYR A 48 -8.49 2.74 -10.45
N ILE A 49 -8.09 1.84 -9.55
CA ILE A 49 -8.33 2.05 -8.12
C ILE A 49 -7.52 3.23 -7.55
N ALA A 50 -6.33 3.48 -8.08
CA ALA A 50 -5.51 4.62 -7.69
C ALA A 50 -6.17 5.95 -8.06
N GLU A 51 -6.66 6.05 -9.29
CA GLU A 51 -7.33 7.23 -9.83
C GLU A 51 -8.63 7.49 -9.09
N ARG A 52 -9.41 6.44 -8.78
CA ARG A 52 -10.66 6.54 -8.02
C ARG A 52 -10.45 6.98 -6.58
N LEU A 53 -9.40 6.49 -5.91
CA LEU A 53 -9.04 6.97 -4.57
C LEU A 53 -8.59 8.44 -4.63
N LYS A 54 -7.71 8.80 -5.59
CA LYS A 54 -7.19 10.17 -5.73
C LYS A 54 -8.26 11.19 -6.06
N SER A 55 -9.26 10.81 -6.86
CA SER A 55 -10.37 11.70 -7.20
C SER A 55 -11.44 11.79 -6.12
N GLY A 56 -11.41 10.91 -5.11
CA GLY A 56 -12.49 10.77 -4.12
C GLY A 56 -13.74 10.07 -4.66
N ALA A 57 -13.66 9.39 -5.81
CA ALA A 57 -14.77 8.56 -6.33
C ALA A 57 -15.05 7.33 -5.46
N ILE A 58 -14.05 6.88 -4.68
CA ILE A 58 -14.15 5.86 -3.64
C ILE A 58 -13.25 6.25 -2.47
N GLU A 59 -13.62 5.82 -1.28
CA GLU A 59 -12.82 5.97 -0.08
C GLU A 59 -12.11 4.64 0.27
N TYR A 60 -11.10 4.70 1.12
CA TYR A 60 -10.47 3.49 1.67
C TYR A 60 -11.47 2.62 2.42
N LEU A 61 -12.44 3.23 3.11
CA LEU A 61 -13.50 2.51 3.81
C LEU A 61 -14.30 1.63 2.85
N ASP A 62 -14.60 2.10 1.64
CA ASP A 62 -15.31 1.30 0.63
C ASP A 62 -14.52 0.03 0.27
N LEU A 63 -13.21 0.15 0.09
CA LEU A 63 -12.33 -0.99 -0.21
C LEU A 63 -12.26 -1.99 0.95
N ILE A 64 -12.21 -1.46 2.17
CA ILE A 64 -12.17 -2.25 3.39
C ILE A 64 -13.48 -3.02 3.56
N LEU A 65 -14.63 -2.38 3.33
CA LEU A 65 -15.94 -3.03 3.39
C LEU A 65 -16.15 -4.02 2.25
N GLU A 66 -15.64 -3.74 1.05
CA GLU A 66 -15.63 -4.73 -0.05
C GLU A 66 -14.88 -6.00 0.36
N TYR A 67 -13.74 -5.85 1.05
CA TYR A 67 -12.93 -6.98 1.47
C TYR A 67 -13.47 -7.69 2.72
N PHE A 68 -13.80 -6.97 3.79
CA PHE A 68 -14.16 -7.56 5.09
C PHE A 68 -15.67 -7.72 5.29
N GLY A 69 -16.50 -7.01 4.51
CA GLY A 69 -17.96 -6.95 4.73
C GLY A 69 -18.70 -8.27 4.56
N HIS A 70 -18.08 -9.26 3.91
CA HIS A 70 -18.66 -10.60 3.75
C HIS A 70 -18.32 -11.55 4.91
N ILE A 71 -17.42 -11.16 5.83
CA ILE A 71 -17.00 -11.99 6.96
C ILE A 71 -18.02 -11.80 8.09
N PRO A 72 -18.80 -12.81 8.51
CA PRO A 72 -19.91 -12.65 9.46
C PRO A 72 -19.44 -12.49 10.91
N HIS A 73 -18.65 -11.45 11.20
CA HIS A 73 -18.07 -11.19 12.52
C HIS A 73 -18.35 -9.76 12.99
N ALA A 74 -19.32 -9.59 13.90
CA ALA A 74 -19.78 -8.28 14.35
C ALA A 74 -18.70 -7.44 15.07
N GLY A 75 -17.79 -8.08 15.81
CA GLY A 75 -16.70 -7.38 16.53
C GLY A 75 -15.75 -6.65 15.58
N LEU A 76 -15.22 -7.37 14.58
CA LEU A 76 -14.44 -6.83 13.48
C LEU A 76 -15.13 -5.65 12.78
N HIS A 77 -16.41 -5.79 12.42
CA HIS A 77 -17.16 -4.71 11.79
C HIS A 77 -17.26 -3.46 12.68
N LYS A 78 -17.58 -3.64 13.97
CA LYS A 78 -17.59 -2.53 14.93
C LYS A 78 -16.22 -1.86 15.01
N ARG A 79 -15.14 -2.64 14.97
CA ARG A 79 -13.78 -2.11 15.01
C ARG A 79 -13.42 -1.32 13.76
N ILE A 80 -13.81 -1.80 12.57
CA ILE A 80 -13.65 -1.06 11.30
C ILE A 80 -14.43 0.26 11.34
N GLN A 81 -15.67 0.23 11.83
CA GLN A 81 -16.54 1.41 11.92
C GLN A 81 -16.14 2.40 13.03
N ALA A 82 -15.39 1.95 14.03
CA ALA A 82 -14.90 2.80 15.11
C ALA A 82 -13.69 3.66 14.70
N VAL A 83 -13.07 3.37 13.55
CA VAL A 83 -11.99 4.19 13.00
C VAL A 83 -12.58 5.48 12.44
N GLU A 84 -12.17 6.63 13.00
CA GLU A 84 -12.69 7.94 12.60
C GLU A 84 -12.39 8.29 11.15
N HIS A 85 -11.18 7.99 10.67
CA HIS A 85 -10.76 8.31 9.32
C HIS A 85 -9.79 7.28 8.73
N TRP A 86 -10.11 6.79 7.53
CA TRP A 86 -9.24 5.91 6.77
C TRP A 86 -8.40 6.72 5.76
N SER A 87 -7.29 7.30 6.22
CA SER A 87 -6.41 8.19 5.43
C SER A 87 -5.47 7.51 4.43
N GLY A 88 -5.47 6.18 4.37
CA GLY A 88 -4.49 5.38 3.63
C GLY A 88 -3.31 4.89 4.48
N PRO A 89 -2.41 4.09 3.87
CA PRO A 89 -1.23 3.55 4.56
C PRO A 89 -0.32 4.65 5.12
N ASP A 90 0.41 4.33 6.19
CA ASP A 90 1.35 5.23 6.85
C ASP A 90 2.50 5.64 5.91
N GLN A 91 2.60 6.94 5.61
CA GLN A 91 3.59 7.48 4.68
C GLN A 91 5.02 7.36 5.18
N ALA A 92 5.26 7.41 6.49
CA ALA A 92 6.61 7.24 7.05
C ALA A 92 7.10 5.78 6.89
N VAL A 93 6.19 4.82 7.06
CA VAL A 93 6.47 3.40 6.79
C VAL A 93 6.75 3.18 5.31
N LEU A 94 5.90 3.70 4.43
CA LEU A 94 6.11 3.64 2.98
C LEU A 94 7.44 4.27 2.56
N HIS A 95 7.78 5.42 3.12
CA HIS A 95 9.05 6.09 2.87
C HIS A 95 10.23 5.21 3.28
N THR A 96 10.19 4.63 4.49
CA THR A 96 11.22 3.71 5.00
C THR A 96 11.44 2.52 4.06
N VAL A 97 10.36 1.87 3.62
CA VAL A 97 10.44 0.77 2.66
C VAL A 97 11.03 1.24 1.32
N SER A 98 10.59 2.41 0.82
CA SER A 98 11.05 2.96 -0.46
C SER A 98 12.54 3.29 -0.47
N VAL A 99 13.05 3.90 0.60
CA VAL A 99 14.47 4.25 0.74
C VAL A 99 15.32 2.99 0.82
N HIS A 100 14.89 1.99 1.61
CA HIS A 100 15.67 0.77 1.76
C HIS A 100 15.70 -0.07 0.48
N LEU A 101 14.57 -0.23 -0.20
CA LEU A 101 14.55 -1.00 -1.44
C LEU A 101 15.38 -0.33 -2.54
N ARG A 102 15.32 1.00 -2.68
CA ARG A 102 16.13 1.73 -3.67
C ARG A 102 17.63 1.65 -3.37
N SER A 103 18.03 1.76 -2.11
CA SER A 103 19.45 1.71 -1.74
C SER A 103 20.04 0.32 -1.91
N ARG A 104 19.25 -0.73 -1.70
CA ARG A 104 19.71 -2.12 -1.71
C ARG A 104 19.51 -2.84 -3.03
N PHE A 105 18.49 -2.45 -3.79
CA PHE A 105 18.10 -3.06 -5.07
C PHE A 105 17.99 -1.97 -6.13
N ALA A 106 19.12 -1.35 -6.46
CA ALA A 106 19.24 -0.17 -7.34
C ALA A 106 18.54 -0.32 -8.71
N ASP A 107 18.41 -1.55 -9.22
CA ASP A 107 17.82 -1.85 -10.54
C ASP A 107 16.33 -2.24 -10.49
N ARG A 108 15.73 -2.38 -9.30
CA ARG A 108 14.32 -2.78 -9.23
C ARG A 108 13.43 -1.59 -9.54
N VAL A 109 12.69 -1.70 -10.64
CA VAL A 109 11.51 -0.86 -10.84
C VAL A 109 10.53 -1.20 -9.73
N TRP A 110 10.38 -0.29 -8.78
CA TRP A 110 9.42 -0.37 -7.66
C TRP A 110 8.01 -0.80 -8.12
N ASP A 111 7.68 -0.56 -9.39
CA ASP A 111 6.41 -0.89 -10.03
C ASP A 111 6.18 -2.41 -10.23
N ASP A 112 7.23 -3.23 -10.29
CA ASP A 112 7.11 -4.68 -10.55
C ASP A 112 7.05 -5.54 -9.27
N ALA A 113 7.03 -4.92 -8.09
CA ALA A 113 7.03 -5.66 -6.85
C ALA A 113 5.68 -6.38 -6.60
N PRO A 114 5.68 -7.70 -6.31
CA PRO A 114 4.45 -8.43 -6.02
C PRO A 114 3.68 -7.79 -4.85
N PRO A 115 2.35 -7.65 -4.95
CA PRO A 115 1.54 -7.05 -3.88
C PRO A 115 1.73 -7.67 -2.50
N GLY A 116 1.84 -9.00 -2.42
CA GLY A 116 2.11 -9.71 -1.16
C GLY A 116 3.47 -9.37 -0.56
N TYR A 117 4.50 -9.21 -1.41
CA TYR A 117 5.83 -8.75 -1.00
C TYR A 117 5.77 -7.32 -0.44
N LEU A 118 5.06 -6.41 -1.11
CA LEU A 118 4.87 -5.03 -0.64
C LEU A 118 4.11 -4.96 0.69
N ALA A 119 3.04 -5.75 0.83
CA ALA A 119 2.25 -5.81 2.06
C ALA A 119 3.08 -6.32 3.24
N ALA A 120 3.89 -7.36 3.03
CA ALA A 120 4.78 -7.91 4.05
C ALA A 120 5.86 -6.90 4.46
N LEU A 121 6.48 -6.20 3.50
CA LEU A 121 7.46 -5.16 3.81
C LEU A 121 6.85 -4.00 4.59
N TYR A 122 5.65 -3.55 4.22
CA TYR A 122 4.93 -2.51 4.95
C TYR A 122 4.74 -2.89 6.43
N LEU A 123 4.28 -4.12 6.70
CA LEU A 123 4.09 -4.61 8.07
C LEU A 123 5.41 -4.79 8.83
N LEU A 124 6.45 -5.31 8.20
CA LEU A 124 7.74 -5.47 8.87
C LEU A 124 8.39 -4.11 9.15
N ALA A 125 8.19 -3.12 8.29
CA ALA A 125 8.71 -1.77 8.47
C ALA A 125 7.89 -0.91 9.44
N SER A 126 6.63 -1.27 9.73
CA SER A 126 5.79 -0.51 10.68
C SER A 126 6.29 -0.62 12.13
N LYS A 127 7.15 -1.58 12.43
CA LYS A 127 7.80 -1.74 13.73
C LYS A 127 9.30 -1.91 13.56
N GLU A 128 10.08 -1.01 14.15
CA GLU A 128 11.54 -1.07 14.10
C GLU A 128 12.12 -2.38 14.64
N ARG A 129 11.48 -2.95 15.67
CA ARG A 129 11.82 -4.24 16.26
C ARG A 129 11.66 -5.43 15.31
N LEU A 130 10.80 -5.32 14.30
CA LEU A 130 10.65 -6.31 13.22
C LEU A 130 11.50 -5.94 12.01
N TRP A 131 11.63 -4.64 11.72
CA TRP A 131 12.33 -4.14 10.56
C TRP A 131 13.81 -4.51 10.56
N GLN A 132 14.53 -4.18 11.64
CA GLN A 132 15.97 -4.45 11.73
C GLN A 132 16.28 -5.96 11.61
N PRO A 133 15.52 -6.86 12.26
CA PRO A 133 15.64 -8.30 12.01
C PRO A 133 15.27 -8.78 10.61
N ALA A 134 14.33 -8.11 9.94
CA ALA A 134 13.92 -8.48 8.59
C ALA A 134 14.99 -8.17 7.55
N LEU A 135 15.78 -7.11 7.71
CA LEU A 135 16.73 -6.66 6.67
C LEU A 135 17.62 -7.77 6.09
N PRO A 136 18.27 -8.65 6.87
CA PRO A 136 19.11 -9.70 6.31
C PRO A 136 18.33 -10.80 5.57
N ALA A 137 17.03 -10.94 5.86
CA ALA A 137 16.13 -11.92 5.27
C ALA A 137 15.50 -11.45 3.94
N LEU A 138 15.63 -10.18 3.59
CA LEU A 138 15.12 -9.61 2.35
C LEU A 138 16.03 -9.96 1.17
N SER A 139 15.44 -10.45 0.09
CA SER A 139 16.05 -10.57 -1.23
C SER A 139 15.29 -9.69 -2.23
N HIS A 140 15.72 -9.71 -3.50
CA HIS A 140 15.12 -8.94 -4.57
C HIS A 140 13.64 -9.28 -4.81
N ASP A 141 13.25 -10.55 -4.64
CA ASP A 141 11.91 -11.05 -4.97
C ASP A 141 11.20 -11.77 -3.82
N SER A 142 11.92 -12.01 -2.72
CA SER A 142 11.43 -12.87 -1.65
C SER A 142 11.85 -12.41 -0.25
N ILE A 143 11.10 -12.89 0.74
CA ILE A 143 11.37 -12.66 2.16
C ILE A 143 11.52 -14.01 2.84
N ASP A 144 12.68 -14.30 3.40
CA ASP A 144 12.90 -15.51 4.17
C ASP A 144 12.48 -15.33 5.63
N PHE A 145 11.20 -15.55 5.92
CA PHE A 145 10.65 -15.42 7.27
C PHE A 145 11.33 -16.32 8.31
N SER A 146 11.98 -17.43 7.91
CA SER A 146 12.67 -18.31 8.85
C SER A 146 13.85 -17.59 9.51
N ARG A 147 14.59 -16.80 8.72
CA ARG A 147 15.77 -16.02 9.19
C ARG A 147 15.40 -14.89 10.15
N ILE A 148 14.15 -14.45 10.16
CA ILE A 148 13.64 -13.45 11.10
C ILE A 148 13.40 -14.09 12.48
N VAL A 149 12.87 -15.32 12.51
CA VAL A 149 12.55 -16.06 13.74
C VAL A 149 13.80 -16.68 14.38
N SER A 150 14.80 -17.06 13.58
CA SER A 150 16.04 -17.71 14.07
C SER A 150 16.99 -16.82 14.89
N LYS A 151 16.66 -15.55 15.14
CA LYS A 151 17.50 -14.70 15.99
C LYS A 151 17.42 -15.13 17.45
N PRO A 152 18.52 -15.10 18.21
CA PRO A 152 18.60 -15.69 19.55
C PRO A 152 17.66 -15.08 20.58
N HIS A 153 16.98 -13.95 20.29
CA HIS A 153 16.03 -13.29 21.18
C HIS A 153 14.63 -13.15 20.54
N GLY A 154 14.42 -13.72 19.34
CA GLY A 154 13.18 -13.57 18.57
C GLY A 154 12.74 -12.12 18.40
N PHE A 155 11.44 -11.91 18.23
CA PHE A 155 10.77 -10.62 18.40
C PHE A 155 9.78 -10.71 19.57
N ALA A 156 9.36 -9.56 20.12
CA ALA A 156 8.48 -9.54 21.28
C ALA A 156 7.10 -10.14 20.95
N ILE A 157 6.46 -10.82 21.91
CA ILE A 157 5.14 -11.46 21.72
C ILE A 157 4.10 -10.46 21.17
N GLN A 158 4.16 -9.21 21.62
CA GLN A 158 3.32 -8.11 21.13
C GLN A 158 3.49 -7.76 19.64
N ASP A 159 4.59 -8.18 19.01
CA ASP A 159 4.88 -7.96 17.59
C ASP A 159 4.46 -9.16 16.74
N TYR A 160 4.06 -10.27 17.37
CA TYR A 160 3.60 -11.48 16.70
C TYR A 160 2.42 -11.26 15.76
N PRO A 161 1.36 -10.51 16.11
CA PRO A 161 0.26 -10.23 15.18
C PRO A 161 0.73 -9.66 13.84
N ILE A 162 1.63 -8.67 13.90
CA ILE A 162 2.19 -8.01 12.71
C ILE A 162 3.04 -8.98 11.90
N PHE A 163 3.95 -9.70 12.56
CA PHE A 163 4.80 -10.69 11.89
C PHE A 163 3.98 -11.80 11.22
N TYR A 164 2.99 -12.34 11.94
CA TYR A 164 2.10 -13.38 11.46
C TYR A 164 1.31 -12.90 10.23
N SER A 165 0.71 -11.72 10.31
CA SER A 165 -0.02 -11.14 9.17
C SER A 165 0.89 -10.82 7.98
N ALA A 166 2.11 -10.34 8.21
CA ALA A 166 3.08 -10.12 7.14
C ALA A 166 3.36 -11.41 6.36
N ARG A 167 3.60 -12.52 7.08
CA ARG A 167 3.82 -13.84 6.47
C ARG A 167 2.59 -14.36 5.73
N ARG A 168 1.39 -14.16 6.28
CA ARG A 168 0.14 -14.59 5.65
C ARG A 168 -0.15 -13.81 4.36
N LEU A 169 -0.02 -12.50 4.41
CA LEU A 169 -0.25 -11.61 3.26
C LEU A 169 0.81 -11.77 2.17
N TYR A 170 2.04 -12.12 2.55
CA TYR A 170 3.09 -12.51 1.59
C TYR A 170 2.62 -13.65 0.68
N ASP A 171 1.95 -14.66 1.25
CA ASP A 171 1.34 -15.77 0.52
C ASP A 171 -0.05 -15.44 -0.07
N LEU A 172 -0.47 -14.16 -0.02
CA LEU A 172 -1.81 -13.69 -0.43
C LEU A 172 -2.97 -14.39 0.31
N LYS A 173 -2.75 -14.78 1.56
CA LYS A 173 -3.77 -15.36 2.45
C LYS A 173 -4.40 -14.30 3.34
N SER A 174 -5.54 -14.60 3.95
CA SER A 174 -6.14 -13.73 4.98
C SER A 174 -5.11 -13.41 6.07
N PRO A 175 -4.98 -12.13 6.50
CA PRO A 175 -3.95 -11.68 7.44
C PRO A 175 -3.99 -12.41 8.78
N MET A 176 -5.19 -12.78 9.25
CA MET A 176 -5.45 -13.61 10.42
C MET A 176 -6.95 -13.93 10.51
N GLU A 177 -7.34 -14.71 11.51
CA GLU A 177 -8.75 -14.99 11.80
C GLU A 177 -9.48 -13.73 12.26
N ALA A 178 -10.77 -13.65 11.99
CA ALA A 178 -11.57 -12.45 12.25
C ALA A 178 -11.70 -12.17 13.75
N GLU A 179 -11.76 -13.23 14.55
CA GLU A 179 -11.82 -13.21 16.01
C GLU A 179 -10.57 -12.56 16.60
N ASP A 180 -9.40 -12.98 16.11
CA ASP A 180 -8.10 -12.46 16.53
C ASP A 180 -7.95 -11.00 16.13
N LEU A 181 -8.28 -10.67 14.87
CA LEU A 181 -8.18 -9.31 14.33
C LEU A 181 -9.11 -8.33 15.06
N ALA A 182 -10.28 -8.81 15.51
CA ALA A 182 -11.24 -8.01 16.25
C ALA A 182 -10.83 -7.74 17.70
N HIS A 183 -9.89 -8.51 18.28
CA HIS A 183 -9.60 -8.49 19.70
C HIS A 183 -8.54 -7.42 20.07
N PRO A 184 -8.89 -6.31 20.76
CA PRO A 184 -7.98 -5.17 20.95
C PRO A 184 -6.75 -5.46 21.83
N LYS A 185 -6.85 -6.45 22.73
CA LYS A 185 -5.69 -6.86 23.55
C LYS A 185 -4.68 -7.72 22.78
N LEU A 186 -5.13 -8.36 21.70
CA LEU A 186 -4.26 -9.19 20.86
C LEU A 186 -3.65 -8.32 19.77
N VAL A 187 -4.48 -7.54 19.08
CA VAL A 187 -4.05 -6.61 18.03
C VAL A 187 -4.36 -5.21 18.53
N SER A 188 -3.34 -4.39 18.79
CA SER A 188 -3.51 -2.98 19.16
C SER A 188 -4.20 -2.19 18.05
N ASP A 189 -4.75 -1.00 18.33
CA ASP A 189 -5.43 -0.22 17.29
C ASP A 189 -4.48 0.23 16.18
N LEU A 190 -3.23 0.57 16.51
CA LEU A 190 -2.21 0.88 15.50
C LEU A 190 -1.88 -0.36 14.64
N ASP A 191 -1.72 -1.52 15.27
CA ASP A 191 -1.45 -2.77 14.54
C ASP A 191 -2.62 -3.17 13.65
N PHE A 192 -3.84 -2.95 14.13
CA PHE A 192 -5.07 -3.19 13.37
C PHE A 192 -5.10 -2.32 12.11
N HIS A 193 -4.87 -1.01 12.21
CA HIS A 193 -4.78 -0.12 11.04
C HIS A 193 -3.73 -0.61 10.04
N ASN A 194 -2.53 -0.95 10.53
CA ASN A 194 -1.46 -1.43 9.69
C ASN A 194 -1.81 -2.74 8.98
N ILE A 195 -2.45 -3.69 9.66
CA ILE A 195 -2.90 -4.96 9.08
C ILE A 195 -3.97 -4.73 8.02
N ILE A 196 -4.93 -3.83 8.26
CA ILE A 196 -5.98 -3.49 7.29
C ILE A 196 -5.36 -2.88 6.03
N TYR A 197 -4.47 -1.89 6.16
CA TYR A 197 -3.80 -1.30 4.99
C TYR A 197 -2.87 -2.26 4.28
N ALA A 198 -2.15 -3.12 4.99
CA ALA A 198 -1.35 -4.18 4.39
C ALA A 198 -2.23 -5.14 3.57
N THR A 199 -3.45 -5.43 4.05
CA THR A 199 -4.42 -6.24 3.30
C THR A 199 -4.86 -5.53 2.01
N MET A 200 -5.07 -4.21 2.07
CA MET A 200 -5.36 -3.41 0.88
C MET A 200 -4.18 -3.40 -0.10
N ILE A 201 -2.94 -3.28 0.40
CA ILE A 201 -1.72 -3.38 -0.42
C ILE A 201 -1.59 -4.78 -1.04
N ALA A 202 -1.88 -5.86 -0.31
CA ALA A 202 -1.80 -7.22 -0.86
C ALA A 202 -2.81 -7.45 -2.00
N ARG A 203 -3.95 -6.76 -1.98
CA ARG A 203 -5.00 -6.90 -2.99
C ARG A 203 -4.85 -5.94 -4.18
N TYR A 204 -4.52 -4.68 -3.91
CA TYR A 204 -4.50 -3.60 -4.89
C TYR A 204 -3.08 -3.15 -5.26
N GLY A 205 -2.07 -3.66 -4.56
CA GLY A 205 -0.67 -3.33 -4.77
C GLY A 205 -0.39 -1.84 -4.55
N LYS A 206 0.48 -1.31 -5.40
CA LYS A 206 0.94 0.08 -5.36
C LYS A 206 -0.18 1.10 -5.54
N ALA A 207 -1.31 0.73 -6.15
CA ALA A 207 -2.39 1.66 -6.42
C ALA A 207 -2.94 2.33 -5.14
N VAL A 208 -2.99 1.57 -4.03
CA VAL A 208 -3.35 2.09 -2.70
C VAL A 208 -2.20 2.88 -2.06
N MET A 209 -0.95 2.50 -2.31
CA MET A 209 0.23 3.20 -1.77
C MET A 209 0.41 4.58 -2.43
N ASP A 210 0.15 4.71 -3.72
CA ASP A 210 0.32 5.95 -4.47
C ASP A 210 -0.84 6.94 -4.29
N ALA A 211 -2.02 6.46 -3.88
CA ALA A 211 -3.18 7.30 -3.62
C ALA A 211 -3.09 8.02 -2.26
N SER A 212 -2.32 7.48 -1.31
CA SER A 212 -2.11 8.06 0.01
C SER A 212 -0.97 9.09 0.06
N LYS A 213 -0.19 9.23 -1.02
CA LYS A 213 0.72 10.37 -1.16
C LYS A 213 -0.15 11.62 -1.14
N GLU A 214 -0.07 12.39 -0.05
CA GLU A 214 -0.62 13.73 0.00
C GLU A 214 -0.29 14.40 -1.33
N ALA A 215 -1.34 14.83 -2.03
CA ALA A 215 -1.16 15.77 -3.10
C ALA A 215 -0.39 16.94 -2.46
N PRO A 216 0.85 17.24 -2.88
CA PRO A 216 1.59 18.34 -2.29
C PRO A 216 0.69 19.58 -2.33
N GLU A 217 0.63 20.38 -1.26
CA GLU A 217 -0.37 21.46 -1.02
C GLU A 217 -0.64 22.40 -2.23
N TRP A 218 0.21 22.43 -3.25
CA TRP A 218 -0.05 23.09 -4.54
C TRP A 218 -1.09 22.38 -5.44
N ALA A 219 -1.54 21.18 -5.09
CA ALA A 219 -2.52 20.36 -5.82
C ALA A 219 -3.93 20.45 -5.23
N MET A 220 -4.13 21.25 -4.19
CA MET A 220 -5.47 21.69 -3.77
C MET A 220 -5.88 22.86 -4.69
N CYS A 221 -6.65 22.55 -5.72
CA CYS A 221 -7.42 23.53 -6.49
C CYS A 221 -8.79 23.72 -5.86
#